data_AF-A0A9W9BU45-F1
#
_entry.id   AF-A0A9W9BU45-F1
#
_cell.length_a   1.000
_cell.length_b   1.000
_cell.length_c   1.000
_cell.angle_alpha   90.00
_cell.angle_beta   90.00
_cell.angle_gamma   90.00
#
_symmetry.space_group_name_H-M   'P 1'
#
loop_
_entity.id
_entity.type
_entity.pdbx_description
1 polymer ?
#
loop_
_entity_poly.entity_id
_entity_poly.type
_entity_poly.pdbx_seq_one_letter_code
_entity_poly.pdbx_strand_id
1 'polypeptide(L)'
;MPTGPSLLERLSPELQLLILSELDYQSLIFLSAVNRHFHRLIDPQRMADPVDKFQFVMRAAKDFPQHRPSEKGREHQPGNLECYICFRVRGPEHFDMLQAPTACFDPHGRVVSDREPGPKDRVVALRRFCIQCGVQHGLHAPFDCLTTKAGQLLWICRCRKVLRKPESLQCLDCGSTCPLRPKKIW
;
A
#
# COMPACT_ATOMS: atom_id res chain seq x y z
N MET A 1 10.47 -6.44 39.61
CA MET A 1 10.46 -6.63 38.14
C MET A 1 11.88 -6.88 37.68
N PRO A 2 12.15 -7.89 36.83
CA PRO A 2 13.48 -8.07 36.26
C PRO A 2 13.78 -6.91 35.29
N THR A 3 14.91 -6.24 35.50
CA THR A 3 15.35 -5.03 34.76
C THR A 3 16.39 -5.34 33.67
N GLY A 4 16.74 -6.61 33.49
CA GLY A 4 17.73 -7.04 32.50
C GLY A 4 17.12 -7.33 31.11
N PRO A 5 17.95 -7.28 30.04
CA PRO A 5 17.53 -7.67 28.70
C PRO A 5 17.11 -9.15 28.65
N SER A 6 16.17 -9.48 27.76
CA SER A 6 15.71 -10.86 27.55
C SER A 6 16.85 -11.78 27.07
N LEU A 7 16.67 -13.11 27.18
CA LEU A 7 17.67 -14.06 26.68
C LEU A 7 17.93 -13.92 25.17
N LEU A 8 16.88 -13.55 24.41
CA LEU A 8 16.99 -13.25 22.97
C LEU A 8 17.78 -11.95 22.71
N GLU A 9 17.54 -10.90 23.50
CA GLU A 9 18.30 -9.63 23.42
C GLU A 9 19.79 -9.81 23.75
N ARG A 10 20.15 -10.86 24.51
CA ARG A 10 21.54 -11.20 24.87
C ARG A 10 22.29 -12.01 23.81
N LEU A 11 21.62 -12.49 22.76
CA LEU A 11 22.28 -13.15 21.63
C LEU A 11 23.04 -12.12 20.78
N SER A 12 24.03 -12.57 20.00
CA SER A 12 24.69 -11.67 19.05
C SER A 12 23.70 -11.19 17.98
N PRO A 13 23.90 -10.01 17.37
CA PRO A 13 23.00 -9.49 16.33
C PRO A 13 22.79 -10.46 15.16
N GLU A 14 23.81 -11.22 14.79
CA GLU A 14 23.78 -12.20 13.70
C GLU A 14 22.87 -13.38 14.05
N LEU A 15 22.94 -13.88 15.28
CA LEU A 15 22.04 -14.93 15.77
C LEU A 15 20.60 -14.44 15.94
N GLN A 16 20.42 -13.18 16.38
CA GLN A 16 19.09 -12.57 16.39
C GLN A 16 18.51 -12.48 14.98
N LEU A 17 19.27 -11.99 14.00
CA LEU A 17 18.82 -11.90 12.60
C LEU A 17 18.55 -13.27 11.97
N LEU A 18 19.38 -14.29 12.25
CA LEU A 18 19.16 -15.66 11.78
C LEU A 18 17.88 -16.28 12.37
N ILE A 19 17.59 -16.07 13.66
CA ILE A 19 16.33 -16.54 14.25
C ILE A 19 15.14 -15.81 13.63
N LEU A 20 15.28 -14.50 13.38
CA LEU A 20 14.22 -13.67 12.81
C LEU A 20 13.98 -13.93 11.32
N SER A 21 14.95 -14.43 10.55
CA SER A 21 14.75 -14.79 9.13
C SER A 21 13.85 -16.00 8.94
N GLU A 22 13.77 -16.89 9.92
CA GLU A 22 12.91 -18.09 9.89
C GLU A 22 11.46 -17.82 10.32
N LEU A 23 11.14 -16.58 10.73
CA LEU A 23 9.80 -16.22 11.21
C LEU A 23 8.89 -15.76 10.06
N ASP A 24 7.64 -16.22 10.09
CA ASP A 24 6.59 -15.70 9.21
C ASP A 24 6.26 -14.23 9.52
N TYR A 25 5.63 -13.57 8.54
CA TYR A 25 5.24 -12.16 8.59
C TYR A 25 4.32 -11.85 9.75
N GLN A 26 3.45 -12.79 10.13
CA GLN A 26 2.57 -12.63 11.30
C GLN A 26 3.36 -12.59 12.60
N SER A 27 4.31 -13.51 12.75
CA SER A 27 5.18 -13.64 13.92
C SER A 27 6.12 -12.45 14.03
N LEU A 28 6.67 -11.97 12.90
CA LEU A 28 7.45 -10.74 12.84
C LEU A 28 6.62 -9.51 13.24
N ILE A 29 5.38 -9.39 12.76
CA ILE A 29 4.45 -8.31 13.18
C ILE A 29 4.23 -8.38 14.70
N PHE A 30 3.85 -9.54 15.25
CA PHE A 30 3.59 -9.66 16.68
C PHE A 30 4.84 -9.37 17.51
N LEU A 31 5.99 -9.95 17.16
CA LEU A 31 7.23 -9.78 17.91
C LEU A 31 7.72 -8.32 17.89
N SER A 32 7.54 -7.61 16.77
CA SER A 32 7.84 -6.16 16.68
C SER A 32 7.02 -5.30 17.66
N ALA A 33 5.85 -5.79 18.11
CA ALA A 33 4.98 -5.11 19.07
C ALA A 33 5.24 -5.51 20.54
N VAL A 34 6.08 -6.51 20.83
CA VAL A 34 6.30 -7.02 22.20
C VAL A 34 7.11 -6.06 23.07
N ASN A 35 8.22 -5.50 22.56
CA ASN A 35 9.06 -4.59 23.32
C ASN A 35 9.82 -3.58 22.43
N ARG A 36 10.46 -2.59 23.07
CA ARG A 36 11.19 -1.50 22.39
C ARG A 36 12.44 -1.95 21.63
N HIS A 37 13.02 -3.11 21.97
CA HIS A 37 14.17 -3.67 21.25
C HIS A 37 13.70 -4.27 19.93
N PHE A 38 12.75 -5.19 19.97
CA PHE A 38 12.18 -5.82 18.78
C PHE A 38 11.47 -4.83 17.86
N HIS A 39 10.78 -3.80 18.40
CA HIS A 39 10.22 -2.71 17.60
C HIS A 39 11.29 -1.94 16.78
N ARG A 40 12.54 -1.89 17.24
CA ARG A 40 13.64 -1.22 16.52
C ARG A 40 14.38 -2.16 15.57
N LEU A 41 14.48 -3.43 15.92
CA LEU A 41 15.23 -4.44 15.17
C LEU A 41 14.42 -5.03 14.01
N ILE A 42 13.11 -5.22 14.19
CA ILE A 42 12.26 -5.95 13.25
C ILE A 42 11.53 -4.98 12.33
N ASP A 43 11.77 -5.11 11.02
CA ASP A 43 10.92 -4.54 9.96
C ASP A 43 10.23 -5.69 9.20
N PRO A 44 8.99 -6.07 9.56
CA PRO A 44 8.31 -7.20 8.94
C PRO A 44 8.13 -7.06 7.42
N GLN A 45 8.06 -5.83 6.90
CA GLN A 45 7.89 -5.57 5.47
C GLN A 45 9.14 -5.91 4.67
N ARG A 46 10.33 -5.65 5.26
CA ARG A 46 11.62 -5.93 4.65
C ARG A 46 12.13 -7.34 4.91
N MET A 47 11.78 -7.93 6.05
CA MET A 47 12.30 -9.24 6.48
C MET A 47 11.50 -10.42 5.93
N ALA A 48 10.16 -10.35 5.93
CA ALA A 48 9.34 -11.50 5.56
C ALA A 48 9.34 -11.79 4.04
N ASP A 49 9.14 -13.04 3.68
CA ASP A 49 9.02 -13.51 2.29
C ASP A 49 7.80 -12.89 1.56
N PRO A 50 7.89 -12.54 0.25
CA PRO A 50 6.77 -11.99 -0.51
C PRO A 50 5.53 -12.90 -0.65
N VAL A 51 5.70 -14.23 -0.72
CA VAL A 51 4.60 -15.20 -0.82
C VAL A 51 3.87 -15.30 0.52
N ASP A 52 4.61 -15.36 1.63
CA ASP A 52 4.01 -15.34 2.97
C ASP A 52 3.28 -14.01 3.25
N LYS A 53 3.90 -12.86 2.96
CA LYS A 53 3.22 -11.55 3.02
C LYS A 53 1.92 -11.51 2.19
N PHE A 54 1.91 -12.16 1.03
CA PHE A 54 0.72 -12.30 0.19
C PHE A 54 -0.35 -13.20 0.83
N GLN A 55 0.02 -14.37 1.35
CA GLN A 55 -0.89 -15.29 2.02
C GLN A 55 -1.52 -14.66 3.26
N PHE A 56 -0.70 -14.00 4.08
CA PHE A 56 -1.14 -13.26 5.26
C PHE A 56 -2.16 -12.18 4.90
N VAL A 57 -1.89 -11.32 3.90
CA VAL A 57 -2.79 -10.19 3.61
C VAL A 57 -4.14 -10.66 3.05
N MET A 58 -4.17 -11.75 2.25
CA MET A 58 -5.43 -12.35 1.82
C MET A 58 -6.23 -12.93 2.99
N ARG A 59 -5.58 -13.68 3.87
CA ARG A 59 -6.21 -14.27 5.07
C ARG A 59 -6.72 -13.17 6.01
N ALA A 60 -5.93 -12.12 6.24
CA ALA A 60 -6.32 -10.98 7.06
C ALA A 60 -7.57 -10.28 6.50
N ALA A 61 -7.58 -9.93 5.21
CA ALA A 61 -8.74 -9.25 4.60
C ALA A 61 -10.03 -10.08 4.65
N LYS A 62 -9.92 -11.41 4.51
CA LYS A 62 -11.06 -12.33 4.53
C LYS A 62 -11.55 -12.65 5.93
N ASP A 63 -10.64 -13.08 6.81
CA ASP A 63 -11.01 -13.78 8.03
C ASP A 63 -11.09 -12.84 9.25
N PHE A 64 -10.35 -11.72 9.27
CA PHE A 64 -10.29 -10.84 10.44
C PHE A 64 -11.57 -9.97 10.55
N PRO A 65 -12.33 -10.02 11.67
CA PRO A 65 -13.63 -9.35 11.77
C PRO A 65 -13.60 -7.85 11.50
N GLN A 66 -12.54 -7.14 11.91
CA GLN A 66 -12.37 -5.69 11.74
C GLN A 66 -12.13 -5.24 10.29
N HIS A 67 -12.15 -6.17 9.32
CA HIS A 67 -12.02 -5.87 7.88
C HIS A 67 -13.29 -6.21 7.09
N ARG A 68 -14.27 -6.88 7.72
CA ARG A 68 -15.52 -7.26 7.07
C ARG A 68 -16.41 -6.03 6.82
N PRO A 69 -17.20 -6.00 5.74
CA PRO A 69 -18.26 -5.01 5.56
C PRO A 69 -19.25 -5.03 6.72
N SER A 70 -19.86 -3.88 7.00
CA SER A 70 -20.92 -3.75 8.01
C SER A 70 -22.10 -2.99 7.43
N GLU A 71 -23.27 -3.62 7.49
CA GLU A 71 -24.59 -3.03 7.19
C GLU A 71 -25.31 -2.59 8.47
N LYS A 72 -24.67 -2.72 9.64
CA LYS A 72 -25.28 -2.36 10.93
C LYS A 72 -25.27 -0.85 11.15
N GLY A 73 -26.42 -0.20 10.96
CA GLY A 73 -26.64 1.20 11.28
C GLY A 73 -27.19 1.99 10.09
N ARG A 74 -27.01 3.31 10.12
CA ARG A 74 -27.37 4.21 9.00
C ARG A 74 -26.25 4.40 7.97
N GLU A 75 -25.06 3.87 8.23
CA GLU A 75 -23.89 4.00 7.35
C GLU A 75 -23.46 2.61 6.86
N HIS A 76 -23.50 2.41 5.53
CA HIS A 76 -22.94 1.22 4.91
C HIS A 76 -21.41 1.32 4.86
N GLN A 77 -20.72 0.46 5.62
CA GLN A 77 -19.26 0.38 5.56
C GLN A 77 -18.83 -0.76 4.63
N PRO A 78 -18.17 -0.49 3.49
CA PRO A 78 -17.89 -1.48 2.44
C PRO A 78 -16.74 -2.45 2.78
N GLY A 79 -16.27 -2.46 4.03
CA GLY A 79 -15.13 -3.27 4.49
C GLY A 79 -13.77 -2.68 4.11
N ASN A 80 -12.72 -3.27 4.68
CA ASN A 80 -11.35 -2.92 4.34
C ASN A 80 -10.83 -3.81 3.21
N LEU A 81 -9.76 -3.34 2.55
CA LEU A 81 -9.28 -3.87 1.28
C LEU A 81 -7.78 -4.14 1.37
N GLU A 82 -7.32 -5.25 0.80
CA GLU A 82 -5.90 -5.58 0.70
C GLU A 82 -5.17 -4.82 -0.41
N CYS A 83 -3.95 -4.35 -0.11
CA CYS A 83 -2.99 -3.85 -1.09
C CYS A 83 -1.89 -4.89 -1.29
N TYR A 84 -1.74 -5.38 -2.52
CA TYR A 84 -0.76 -6.41 -2.87
C TYR A 84 0.65 -5.88 -3.17
N ILE A 85 0.87 -4.56 -3.08
CA ILE A 85 2.20 -3.94 -3.22
C ILE A 85 2.87 -3.74 -1.85
N CYS A 86 2.13 -3.23 -0.85
CA CYS A 86 2.64 -3.04 0.51
C CYS A 86 2.10 -4.03 1.55
N PHE A 87 1.42 -5.10 1.12
CA PHE A 87 0.95 -6.21 1.97
C PHE A 87 0.26 -5.75 3.27
N ARG A 88 -0.66 -4.79 3.11
CA ARG A 88 -1.47 -4.22 4.20
C ARG A 88 -2.94 -4.18 3.80
N VAL A 89 -3.80 -4.42 4.77
CA VAL A 89 -5.25 -4.18 4.68
C VAL A 89 -5.52 -2.75 5.15
N ARG A 90 -6.30 -1.97 4.37
CA ARG A 90 -6.58 -0.54 4.63
C ARG A 90 -8.04 -0.21 4.31
N GLY A 91 -8.55 0.89 4.85
CA GLY A 91 -9.91 1.36 4.56
C GLY A 91 -10.10 1.79 3.09
N PRO A 92 -11.37 1.86 2.63
CA PRO A 92 -11.73 2.16 1.24
C PRO A 92 -11.23 3.52 0.72
N GLU A 93 -10.99 4.48 1.62
CA GLU A 93 -10.38 5.79 1.33
C GLU A 93 -8.95 5.71 0.78
N HIS A 94 -8.28 4.57 0.94
CA HIS A 94 -6.93 4.33 0.41
C HIS A 94 -6.90 3.75 -1.01
N PHE A 95 -8.04 3.47 -1.65
CA PHE A 95 -8.11 2.75 -2.92
C PHE A 95 -8.92 3.50 -3.99
N ASP A 96 -8.42 3.54 -5.22
CA ASP A 96 -9.15 4.08 -6.37
C ASP A 96 -10.36 3.20 -6.68
N MET A 97 -11.51 3.83 -6.90
CA MET A 97 -12.73 3.19 -7.39
C MET A 97 -12.54 2.67 -8.83
N LEU A 98 -11.76 3.42 -9.64
CA LEU A 98 -11.48 3.13 -11.04
C LEU A 98 -9.99 2.78 -11.23
N GLN A 99 -9.48 1.87 -10.39
CA GLN A 99 -8.13 1.32 -10.53
C GLN A 99 -7.99 0.59 -11.88
N ALA A 100 -6.93 0.89 -12.63
CA ALA A 100 -6.63 0.17 -13.86
C ALA A 100 -6.42 -1.34 -13.60
N PRO A 101 -6.99 -2.24 -14.44
CA PRO A 101 -6.82 -3.70 -14.30
C PRO A 101 -5.49 -4.20 -14.87
N THR A 102 -4.81 -3.40 -15.69
CA THR A 102 -3.51 -3.70 -16.29
C THR A 102 -2.60 -2.46 -16.28
N ALA A 103 -1.30 -2.67 -16.41
CA ALA A 103 -0.35 -1.62 -16.79
C ALA A 103 0.69 -2.18 -17.76
N CYS A 104 1.25 -1.30 -18.59
CA CYS A 104 2.39 -1.60 -19.44
C CYS A 104 3.69 -1.22 -18.72
N PHE A 105 4.71 -2.08 -18.79
CA PHE A 105 6.00 -1.86 -18.17
C PHE A 105 7.13 -1.98 -19.20
N ASP A 106 8.12 -1.08 -19.13
CA ASP A 106 9.34 -1.17 -19.92
C ASP A 106 10.28 -2.31 -19.43
N PRO A 107 11.34 -2.66 -20.17
CA PRO A 107 12.32 -3.67 -19.74
C PRO A 107 13.07 -3.35 -18.44
N HIS A 108 12.94 -2.13 -17.90
CA HIS A 108 13.51 -1.68 -16.63
C HIS A 108 12.47 -1.68 -15.50
N GLY A 109 11.25 -2.17 -15.73
CA GLY A 109 10.17 -2.24 -14.74
C GLY A 109 9.47 -0.92 -14.46
N ARG A 110 9.58 0.08 -15.35
CA ARG A 110 8.92 1.38 -15.23
C ARG A 110 7.59 1.36 -15.97
N VAL A 111 6.56 1.98 -15.39
CA VAL A 111 5.24 2.10 -16.04
C VAL A 111 5.36 2.98 -17.29
N VAL A 112 4.81 2.49 -18.41
CA VAL A 112 4.70 3.20 -19.68
C VAL A 112 3.27 3.71 -19.81
N SER A 113 3.08 5.04 -19.84
CA SER A 113 1.77 5.69 -19.89
C SER A 113 1.72 6.96 -20.75
N ASP A 114 2.87 7.43 -21.22
CA ASP A 114 3.09 8.68 -21.96
C ASP A 114 3.40 8.46 -23.46
N ARG A 115 3.55 7.20 -23.87
CA ARG A 115 3.80 6.75 -25.24
C ARG A 115 3.11 5.42 -25.51
N GLU A 116 2.99 5.08 -26.80
CA GLU A 116 2.58 3.74 -27.22
C GLU A 116 3.54 2.65 -26.71
N PRO A 117 3.05 1.44 -26.36
CA PRO A 117 3.87 0.29 -26.01
C PRO A 117 4.84 -0.08 -27.14
N GLY A 118 6.12 -0.24 -26.78
CA GLY A 118 7.17 -0.73 -27.66
C GLY A 118 7.24 -2.26 -27.65
N PRO A 119 7.97 -2.87 -28.62
CA PRO A 119 8.00 -4.32 -28.82
C PRO A 119 8.64 -5.13 -27.68
N LYS A 120 9.28 -4.48 -26.70
CA LYS A 120 9.84 -5.12 -25.49
C LYS A 120 9.05 -4.79 -24.22
N ASP A 121 8.05 -3.94 -24.31
CA ASP A 121 7.24 -3.57 -23.16
C ASP A 121 6.22 -4.68 -22.86
N ARG A 122 5.88 -4.86 -21.58
CA ARG A 122 5.05 -5.97 -21.11
C ARG A 122 3.78 -5.46 -20.45
N VAL A 123 2.63 -5.88 -20.96
CA VAL A 123 1.34 -5.68 -20.28
C VAL A 123 1.21 -6.71 -19.16
N VAL A 124 0.91 -6.24 -17.96
CA VAL A 124 0.78 -7.05 -16.75
C VAL A 124 -0.58 -6.81 -16.11
N ALA A 125 -1.28 -7.88 -15.74
CA ALA A 125 -2.51 -7.80 -14.96
C ALA A 125 -2.22 -7.36 -13.52
N LEU A 126 -2.90 -6.30 -13.07
CA LEU A 126 -2.69 -5.71 -11.76
C LEU A 126 -3.68 -6.31 -10.75
N ARG A 127 -3.16 -6.73 -9.60
CA ARG A 127 -3.99 -6.94 -8.40
C ARG A 127 -4.31 -5.58 -7.75
N ARG A 128 -5.12 -5.60 -6.68
CA ARG A 128 -5.49 -4.37 -5.96
C ARG A 128 -4.28 -3.69 -5.30
N PHE A 129 -4.17 -2.37 -5.43
CA PHE A 129 -3.16 -1.57 -4.76
C PHE A 129 -3.76 -0.30 -4.16
N CYS A 130 -3.19 0.18 -3.06
CA CYS A 130 -3.59 1.47 -2.51
C CYS A 130 -2.97 2.62 -3.31
N ILE A 131 -3.64 3.77 -3.31
CA ILE A 131 -3.28 4.96 -4.10
C ILE A 131 -1.83 5.38 -3.85
N GLN A 132 -1.37 5.34 -2.59
CA GLN A 132 0.03 5.66 -2.25
C GLN A 132 1.03 4.74 -2.98
N CYS A 133 0.76 3.43 -3.02
CA CYS A 133 1.61 2.48 -3.75
C CYS A 133 1.54 2.73 -5.27
N GLY A 134 0.34 3.01 -5.79
CA GLY A 134 0.15 3.34 -7.20
C GLY A 134 0.95 4.57 -7.63
N VAL A 135 0.90 5.64 -6.85
CA VAL A 135 1.68 6.87 -7.07
C VAL A 135 3.19 6.63 -6.96
N GLN A 136 3.63 5.84 -5.98
CA GLN A 136 5.06 5.51 -5.81
C GLN A 136 5.63 4.74 -7.01
N HIS A 137 4.85 3.81 -7.58
CA HIS A 137 5.26 2.97 -8.71
C HIS A 137 4.88 3.54 -10.09
N GLY A 138 4.23 4.71 -10.15
CA GLY A 138 3.82 5.35 -11.40
C GLY A 138 2.53 4.79 -12.04
N LEU A 139 1.79 3.93 -11.33
CA LEU A 139 0.47 3.41 -11.74
C LEU A 139 -0.66 4.45 -11.60
N HIS A 140 -0.41 5.53 -10.85
CA HIS A 140 -1.19 6.77 -10.91
C HIS A 140 -0.27 7.88 -11.41
N ALA A 141 -0.66 8.50 -12.51
CA ALA A 141 0.13 9.53 -13.18
C ALA A 141 -0.04 10.90 -12.47
N PRO A 142 0.94 11.81 -12.59
CA PRO A 142 0.71 13.21 -12.30
C PRO A 142 -0.51 13.75 -13.03
N PHE A 143 -1.31 14.56 -12.33
CA PHE A 143 -2.58 15.12 -12.79
C PHE A 143 -3.73 14.12 -12.97
N ASP A 144 -3.60 12.85 -12.53
CA ASP A 144 -4.77 11.99 -12.37
C ASP A 144 -5.74 12.59 -11.35
N CYS A 145 -7.04 12.60 -11.69
CA CYS A 145 -8.13 12.76 -10.73
C CYS A 145 -8.68 11.37 -10.38
N LEU A 146 -8.80 11.08 -9.09
CA LEU A 146 -9.24 9.79 -8.56
C LEU A 146 -10.50 9.97 -7.71
N THR A 147 -11.37 8.96 -7.71
CA THR A 147 -12.45 8.83 -6.73
C THR A 147 -12.10 7.63 -5.86
N THR A 148 -11.99 7.81 -4.55
CA THR A 148 -11.73 6.67 -3.65
C THR A 148 -12.95 5.76 -3.57
N LYS A 149 -12.77 4.51 -3.14
CA LYS A 149 -13.90 3.62 -2.82
C LYS A 149 -14.76 4.12 -1.64
N ALA A 150 -14.30 5.13 -0.90
CA ALA A 150 -15.07 5.87 0.10
C ALA A 150 -15.76 7.14 -0.46
N GLY A 151 -15.76 7.36 -1.78
CA GLY A 151 -16.39 8.52 -2.42
C GLY A 151 -15.59 9.83 -2.38
N GLN A 152 -14.48 9.90 -1.64
CA GLN A 152 -13.61 11.08 -1.60
C GLN A 152 -12.98 11.36 -2.97
N LEU A 153 -12.96 12.63 -3.39
CA LEU A 153 -12.31 13.08 -4.63
C LEU A 153 -10.87 13.52 -4.35
N LEU A 154 -9.93 13.00 -5.13
CA LEU A 154 -8.50 13.25 -5.00
C LEU A 154 -7.88 13.67 -6.33
N TRP A 155 -6.69 14.27 -6.29
CA TRP A 155 -5.82 14.41 -7.45
C TRP A 155 -4.34 14.24 -7.09
N ILE A 156 -3.51 13.94 -8.10
CA ILE A 156 -2.07 13.73 -7.96
C ILE A 156 -1.32 14.96 -8.46
N CYS A 157 -0.53 15.64 -7.62
CA CYS A 157 0.29 16.78 -8.08
C CYS A 157 1.41 16.31 -9.03
N ARG A 158 1.99 17.26 -9.76
CA ARG A 158 3.28 17.09 -10.47
C ARG A 158 4.38 16.52 -9.57
N CYS A 159 4.42 16.90 -8.29
CA CYS A 159 5.35 16.37 -7.28
C CYS A 159 4.93 15.03 -6.65
N ARG A 160 3.90 14.36 -7.19
CA ARG A 160 3.34 13.09 -6.69
C ARG A 160 2.72 13.16 -5.28
N LYS A 161 2.42 14.34 -4.74
CA LYS A 161 1.51 14.45 -3.58
C LYS A 161 0.08 14.09 -3.96
N VAL A 162 -0.59 13.30 -3.13
CA VAL A 162 -2.04 13.04 -3.18
C VAL A 162 -2.74 14.17 -2.44
N LEU A 163 -3.67 14.86 -3.10
CA LEU A 163 -4.36 16.04 -2.58
C LEU A 163 -5.87 15.88 -2.69
N ARG A 164 -6.64 16.48 -1.78
CA ARG A 164 -8.10 16.35 -1.73
C ARG A 164 -8.80 17.44 -2.53
N LYS A 165 -9.99 17.12 -3.06
CA LYS A 165 -10.89 18.05 -3.75
C LYS A 165 -12.22 18.09 -2.97
N PRO A 166 -12.79 19.29 -2.74
CA PRO A 166 -12.39 20.59 -3.27
C PRO A 166 -11.30 21.33 -2.47
N GLU A 167 -10.81 20.79 -1.36
CA GLU A 167 -10.04 21.52 -0.34
C GLU A 167 -8.64 21.98 -0.79
N SER A 168 -8.06 21.39 -1.84
CA SER A 168 -6.70 21.70 -2.29
C SER A 168 -6.59 21.70 -3.81
N LEU A 169 -7.11 22.75 -4.46
CA LEU A 169 -7.01 22.92 -5.93
C LEU A 169 -5.64 23.43 -6.40
N GLN A 170 -4.73 23.81 -5.50
CA GLN A 170 -3.34 24.14 -5.79
C GLN A 170 -2.45 23.46 -4.77
N CYS A 171 -1.27 22.99 -5.18
CA CYS A 171 -0.31 22.40 -4.26
C CYS A 171 0.71 23.43 -3.75
N LEU A 172 0.84 23.51 -2.43
CA LEU A 172 1.75 24.44 -1.75
C LEU A 172 3.24 24.17 -2.03
N ASP A 173 3.64 22.91 -2.16
CA ASP A 173 5.03 22.53 -2.50
C ASP A 173 5.37 22.75 -3.98
N CYS A 174 4.36 22.55 -4.82
CA CYS A 174 4.51 22.10 -6.22
C CYS A 174 4.00 23.14 -7.21
N GLY A 175 3.39 24.24 -6.71
CA GLY A 175 2.80 25.38 -7.42
C GLY A 175 1.64 25.05 -8.37
N SER A 176 1.59 23.79 -8.81
CA SER A 176 0.71 23.26 -9.83
C SER A 176 -0.73 23.23 -9.33
N THR A 177 -1.65 23.45 -10.25
CA THR A 177 -3.09 23.44 -10.01
C THR A 177 -3.69 22.08 -10.37
N CYS A 178 -4.80 21.75 -9.73
CA CYS A 178 -5.63 20.60 -10.06
C CYS A 178 -6.14 20.77 -11.50
N PRO A 179 -6.03 19.75 -12.37
CA PRO A 179 -6.65 19.82 -13.67
C PRO A 179 -8.17 19.90 -13.53
N LEU A 180 -8.79 20.76 -14.33
CA LEU A 180 -10.25 20.91 -14.40
C LEU A 180 -10.91 19.83 -15.28
N ARG A 181 -10.13 18.88 -15.82
CA ARG A 181 -10.63 17.82 -16.70
C ARG A 181 -11.14 16.63 -15.87
N PRO A 182 -12.33 16.09 -16.18
CA PRO A 182 -12.74 14.77 -15.70
C PRO A 182 -11.74 13.69 -16.14
N LYS A 183 -11.58 12.62 -15.33
CA LYS A 183 -10.84 11.41 -15.75
C LYS A 183 -11.55 10.87 -16.99
N LYS A 184 -10.82 10.61 -18.09
CA LYS A 184 -11.41 9.92 -19.25
C LYS A 184 -11.83 8.52 -18.81
N ILE A 185 -13.12 8.24 -18.86
CA ILE A 185 -13.65 6.88 -18.79
C ILE A 185 -13.42 6.27 -20.18
N TRP A 186 -12.73 5.14 -20.23
CA TRP A 186 -12.58 4.29 -21.41
C TRP A 186 -13.37 3.01 -21.17
#